data_AF-A0A7C6HQM4-F1
#
_entry.id   AF-A0A7C6HQM4-F1
#
_cell.length_a   1.000
_cell.length_b   1.000
_cell.length_c   1.000
_cell.angle_alpha   90.00
_cell.angle_beta   90.00
_cell.angle_gamma   90.00
#
_symmetry.space_group_name_H-M   'P 1'
#
loop_
_entity.id
_entity.type
_entity.pdbx_description
1 polymer ?
#
loop_
_entity_poly.entity_id
_entity_poly.type
_entity_poly.pdbx_seq_one_letter_code
_entity_poly.pdbx_strand_id
1 'polypeptide(L)'
;MSTHDAQMLKGVLALLLLSLLETEDSYGYGIVTRLREAGFDGLAEGTVYPALTRLEAAGLLESYLARSDSGPARKYYTTTAAGREELLRRGRAWDALVAAVAQVMAPAVPAVHPPTHTTGA
;
A
#
# COMPACT_ATOMS: atom_id res chain seq x y z
N MET A 1 11.24 -14.12 -8.33
CA MET A 1 11.62 -12.84 -8.97
C MET A 1 10.54 -11.84 -8.57
N SER A 2 10.89 -10.76 -7.86
CA SER A 2 9.91 -9.73 -7.51
C SER A 2 9.45 -9.01 -8.78
N THR A 3 8.17 -9.12 -9.10
CA THR A 3 7.52 -8.58 -10.30
C THR A 3 7.24 -7.07 -10.18
N HIS A 4 7.66 -6.43 -9.08
CA HIS A 4 7.28 -5.06 -8.75
C HIS A 4 8.44 -4.08 -8.96
N ASP A 5 8.18 -3.00 -9.70
CA ASP A 5 9.12 -1.90 -9.86
C ASP A 5 9.40 -1.22 -8.50
N ALA A 6 10.68 -1.09 -8.15
CA ALA A 6 11.11 -0.58 -6.85
C ALA A 6 10.70 0.88 -6.63
N GLN A 7 10.58 1.68 -7.69
CA GLN A 7 10.13 3.07 -7.59
C GLN A 7 8.62 3.14 -7.34
N MET A 8 7.83 2.30 -8.00
CA MET A 8 6.39 2.18 -7.72
C MET A 8 6.14 1.74 -6.27
N LEU A 9 6.90 0.76 -5.78
CA LEU A 9 6.81 0.30 -4.39
C LEU A 9 7.11 1.39 -3.37
N LYS A 10 8.14 2.21 -3.60
CA LYS A 10 8.44 3.36 -2.72
C LYS A 10 7.27 4.35 -2.66
N GLY A 11 6.54 4.53 -3.76
CA GLY A 11 5.38 5.41 -3.83
C GLY A 11 4.21 4.94 -2.96
N VAL A 12 3.98 3.63 -2.88
CA VAL A 12 2.85 3.05 -2.12
C VAL A 12 3.23 2.60 -0.70
N LEU A 13 4.53 2.49 -0.38
CA LEU A 13 4.98 1.93 0.90
C LEU A 13 4.35 2.62 2.12
N ALA A 14 4.26 3.95 2.12
CA ALA A 14 3.63 4.67 3.23
C ALA A 14 2.15 4.29 3.41
N LEU A 15 1.42 4.11 2.31
CA LEU A 15 0.02 3.65 2.34
C LEU A 15 -0.07 2.22 2.90
N LEU A 16 0.82 1.31 2.47
CA LEU A 16 0.84 -0.06 2.96
C LEU A 16 1.13 -0.14 4.46
N LEU A 17 2.13 0.61 4.95
CA LEU A 17 2.50 0.60 6.37
C LEU A 17 1.38 1.14 7.26
N LEU A 18 0.77 2.27 6.88
CA LEU A 18 -0.38 2.82 7.60
C LEU A 18 -1.57 1.85 7.59
N SER A 19 -1.84 1.19 6.46
CA SER A 19 -2.93 0.22 6.36
C SER A 19 -2.72 -1.02 7.24
N LEU A 20 -1.49 -1.55 7.29
CA LEU A 20 -1.18 -2.69 8.15
C LEU A 20 -1.29 -2.34 9.64
N LEU A 21 -0.82 -1.16 10.02
CA LEU A 21 -0.83 -0.69 11.41
C LEU A 21 -2.19 -0.17 11.88
N GLU A 22 -3.10 0.17 10.96
CA GLU A 22 -4.49 0.45 11.31
C GLU A 22 -5.26 -0.82 11.71
N THR A 23 -4.85 -1.98 11.16
CA THR A 23 -5.49 -3.25 11.49
C THR A 23 -4.99 -3.80 12.82
N GLU A 24 -3.68 -3.76 13.03
CA GLU A 24 -3.04 -4.31 14.21
C GLU A 24 -1.65 -3.69 14.42
N ASP A 25 -1.42 -3.18 15.63
CA ASP A 25 -0.12 -2.74 16.11
C ASP A 25 0.96 -3.80 15.85
N SER A 26 2.16 -3.36 15.49
CA SER A 26 3.21 -4.32 15.12
C SER A 26 4.60 -3.77 15.28
N TYR A 27 5.57 -4.67 15.38
CA TYR A 27 6.99 -4.34 15.39
C TYR A 27 7.60 -4.52 14.00
N GLY A 28 8.73 -3.85 13.74
CA GLY A 28 9.29 -3.74 12.39
C GLY A 28 9.44 -5.06 11.63
N TYR A 29 9.94 -6.11 12.27
CA TYR A 29 10.06 -7.42 11.63
C TYR A 29 8.70 -8.08 11.35
N GLY A 30 7.71 -7.94 12.24
CA GLY A 30 6.35 -8.44 11.99
C GLY A 30 5.73 -7.79 10.76
N ILE A 31 5.90 -6.47 10.61
CA ILE A 31 5.43 -5.71 9.44
C ILE A 31 6.10 -6.21 8.15
N VAL A 32 7.42 -6.41 8.18
CA VAL A 32 8.16 -6.94 7.01
C VAL A 32 7.66 -8.32 6.62
N THR A 33 7.39 -9.19 7.59
CA THR A 33 6.84 -10.54 7.34
C THR A 33 5.46 -10.45 6.68
N ARG A 34 4.52 -9.66 7.23
CA ARG A 34 3.19 -9.47 6.62
C ARG A 34 3.26 -8.92 5.20
N LEU A 35 4.20 -7.99 4.93
CA LEU A 35 4.42 -7.46 3.57
C LEU A 35 4.89 -8.56 2.61
N ARG A 36 5.81 -9.42 3.02
CA ARG A 36 6.28 -10.57 2.21
C ARG A 36 5.14 -11.55 1.93
N GLU A 37 4.34 -11.89 2.95
CA GLU A 37 3.17 -12.75 2.80
C GLU A 37 2.13 -12.18 1.82
N ALA A 38 2.03 -10.85 1.72
CA ALA A 38 1.21 -10.14 0.74
C ALA A 38 1.84 -10.03 -0.67
N GLY A 39 2.99 -10.66 -0.92
CA GLY A 39 3.68 -10.67 -2.22
C GLY A 39 4.72 -9.57 -2.42
N PHE A 40 5.02 -8.77 -1.39
CA PHE A 40 6.04 -7.72 -1.46
C PHE A 40 7.45 -8.22 -1.09
N ASP A 41 7.89 -9.33 -1.68
CA ASP A 41 9.19 -9.96 -1.39
C ASP A 41 10.39 -9.03 -1.58
N GLY A 42 10.26 -8.02 -2.44
CA GLY A 42 11.30 -7.02 -2.73
C GLY A 42 11.46 -5.95 -1.65
N LEU A 43 10.58 -5.89 -0.65
CA LEU A 43 10.70 -4.94 0.46
C LEU A 43 11.67 -5.48 1.51
N ALA A 44 12.92 -5.05 1.40
CA ALA A 44 13.93 -5.31 2.41
C ALA A 44 13.69 -4.49 3.69
N GLU A 45 14.22 -4.97 4.81
CA GLU A 45 14.23 -4.27 6.09
C GLU A 45 14.82 -2.86 5.96
N GLY A 46 15.90 -2.71 5.18
CA GLY A 46 16.53 -1.42 4.87
C GLY A 46 15.64 -0.41 4.14
N THR A 47 14.47 -0.83 3.64
CA THR A 47 13.45 0.05 3.05
C THR A 47 12.33 0.34 4.06
N VAL A 48 11.91 -0.68 4.82
CA VAL A 48 10.78 -0.59 5.75
C VAL A 48 11.12 0.22 7.00
N TYR A 49 12.25 -0.05 7.67
CA TYR A 49 12.59 0.65 8.92
C TYR A 49 12.79 2.17 8.73
N PRO A 50 13.47 2.65 7.68
CA PRO A 50 13.53 4.09 7.41
C PRO A 50 12.16 4.70 7.07
N ALA A 51 11.25 3.94 6.47
CA ALA A 51 9.89 4.41 6.22
C ALA A 51 9.09 4.55 7.52
N LEU A 52 9.15 3.57 8.42
CA LEU A 52 8.54 3.65 9.75
C LEU A 52 9.05 4.86 10.52
N THR A 53 10.38 5.07 10.53
CA THR A 53 11.01 6.21 11.21
C THR A 53 10.51 7.55 10.66
N ARG A 54 10.35 7.67 9.33
CA ARG A 54 9.83 8.89 8.71
C ARG A 54 8.35 9.14 9.04
N LEU A 55 7.53 8.09 9.07
CA LEU A 55 6.11 8.21 9.42
C LEU A 55 5.94 8.60 10.89
N GLU A 56 6.76 8.03 11.78
CA GLU A 56 6.81 8.40 13.20
C GLU A 56 7.27 9.86 13.38
N ALA A 57 8.34 10.28 12.71
CA ALA A 57 8.81 11.67 12.74
C ALA A 57 7.79 12.66 12.16
N ALA A 58 6.91 12.21 11.26
CA ALA A 58 5.81 12.99 10.73
C ALA A 58 4.56 12.99 11.64
N GLY A 59 4.59 12.31 12.78
CA GLY A 59 3.45 12.20 13.72
C GLY A 59 2.32 11.30 13.22
N LEU A 60 2.55 10.53 12.15
CA LEU A 60 1.55 9.62 11.57
C LEU A 60 1.53 8.27 12.29
N LEU A 61 2.66 7.89 12.89
CA LEU A 61 2.79 6.75 13.76
C LEU A 61 3.30 7.21 15.13
N GLU A 62 2.98 6.44 16.16
CA GLU A 62 3.66 6.50 17.45
C GLU A 62 4.23 5.12 17.78
N SER A 63 5.13 5.07 18.75
CA SER A 63 5.76 3.83 19.16
C SER A 63 5.79 3.63 20.66
N TYR A 64 5.82 2.36 21.06
CA TYR A 64 5.90 1.96 22.45
C TYR A 64 6.72 0.67 22.57
N LEU A 65 7.30 0.45 23.75
CA LEU A 65 7.99 -0.80 24.05
C LEU A 65 6.99 -1.80 24.63
N ALA A 66 6.88 -2.97 24.02
CA ALA A 66 6.10 -4.07 24.56
C ALA A 66 7.00 -5.28 24.82
N ARG A 67 6.63 -6.08 25.83
CA ARG A 67 7.29 -7.37 26.08
C ARG A 67 6.97 -8.30 24.91
N SER A 68 7.95 -9.08 24.48
CA SER A 68 7.71 -10.19 23.57
C SER A 68 7.50 -11.47 24.36
N ASP A 69 6.73 -12.41 23.80
CA ASP A 69 6.48 -13.73 24.41
C ASP A 69 7.77 -14.52 24.69
N SER A 70 8.81 -14.22 23.92
CA SER A 70 10.18 -14.69 24.16
C SER A 70 11.17 -13.59 23.75
N GLY A 71 12.08 -13.22 24.64
CA GLY A 71 13.19 -12.30 24.35
C GLY A 71 13.03 -10.85 24.85
N PRO A 72 13.88 -9.93 24.37
CA PRO A 72 13.90 -8.54 24.83
C PRO A 72 12.68 -7.76 24.33
N ALA A 73 12.34 -6.68 25.04
CA ALA A 73 11.27 -5.78 24.64
C ALA A 73 11.45 -5.29 23.20
N ARG A 74 10.36 -5.24 22.45
CA ARG A 74 10.33 -4.81 21.05
C ARG A 74 9.65 -3.46 20.94
N LYS A 75 10.15 -2.62 20.03
CA LYS A 75 9.49 -1.38 19.62
C LYS A 75 8.32 -1.73 18.69
N TYR A 76 7.10 -1.51 19.18
CA TYR A 76 5.87 -1.59 18.42
C TYR A 76 5.51 -0.20 17.89
N TYR A 77 4.81 -0.19 16.76
CA TYR A 77 4.23 0.98 16.13
C TYR A 77 2.71 0.85 16.14
N THR A 78 2.04 1.98 16.28
CA THR A 78 0.59 2.11 16.13
C THR A 78 0.25 3.39 15.38
N THR A 79 -0.92 3.40 14.72
CA THR A 79 -1.37 4.53 13.91
C THR A 79 -2.00 5.62 14.78
N THR A 80 -1.56 6.87 14.61
CA THR A 80 -2.14 8.02 15.31
C THR A 80 -3.44 8.49 14.66
N ALA A 81 -4.15 9.46 15.26
CA ALA A 81 -5.30 10.10 14.61
C ALA A 81 -4.90 10.75 13.26
N ALA A 82 -3.78 11.47 13.22
CA ALA A 82 -3.25 12.05 11.98
C ALA A 82 -2.86 10.97 10.95
N GLY A 83 -2.31 9.85 11.43
CA GLY A 83 -2.02 8.68 10.59
C GLY A 83 -3.26 8.12 9.89
N ARG A 84 -4.39 8.04 10.59
CA ARG A 84 -5.68 7.59 10.03
C ARG A 84 -6.21 8.54 8.96
N GLU A 85 -6.16 9.84 9.21
CA GLU A 85 -6.57 10.84 8.22
C GLU A 85 -5.71 10.76 6.95
N GLU A 86 -4.40 10.59 7.13
CA GLU A 86 -3.46 10.42 6.02
C GLU A 86 -3.67 9.11 5.26
N LEU A 87 -3.98 8.00 5.96
CA LEU A 87 -4.36 6.73 5.35
C LEU A 87 -5.58 6.90 4.45
N LEU A 88 -6.64 7.53 4.96
CA LEU A 88 -7.86 7.81 4.18
C LEU A 88 -7.57 8.68 2.95
N ARG A 89 -6.75 9.73 3.11
CA ARG A 89 -6.37 10.62 2.01
C ARG A 89 -5.57 9.88 0.93
N ARG A 90 -4.57 9.09 1.33
CA ARG A 90 -3.74 8.29 0.42
C ARG A 90 -4.54 7.18 -0.26
N GLY A 91 -5.43 6.51 0.47
CA GLY A 91 -6.31 5.48 -0.08
C GLY A 91 -7.17 6.02 -1.21
N ARG A 92 -7.86 7.15 -0.98
CA ARG A 92 -8.65 7.82 -2.04
C ARG A 92 -7.81 8.20 -3.26
N ALA A 93 -6.60 8.72 -3.05
CA ALA A 93 -5.70 9.08 -4.14
C ALA A 93 -5.22 7.85 -4.93
N TRP A 94 -4.96 6.74 -4.23
CA TRP A 94 -4.58 5.47 -4.84
C TRP A 94 -5.70 4.89 -5.69
N ASP A 95 -6.92 4.85 -5.16
CA ASP A 95 -8.09 4.34 -5.89
C ASP A 95 -8.34 5.13 -7.18
N ALA A 96 -8.24 6.47 -7.10
CA ALA A 96 -8.36 7.34 -8.26
C ALA A 96 -7.26 7.08 -9.31
N LEU A 97 -6.01 6.88 -8.87
CA LEU A 97 -4.90 6.56 -9.77
C LEU A 97 -5.10 5.22 -10.47
N VAL A 98 -5.46 4.17 -9.71
CA VAL A 98 -5.71 2.84 -10.25
C VAL A 98 -6.83 2.87 -11.28
N ALA A 99 -7.93 3.57 -10.98
CA ALA A 99 -9.04 3.73 -11.92
C ALA A 99 -8.62 4.44 -13.22
N ALA A 100 -7.85 5.53 -13.11
CA ALA A 100 -7.37 6.27 -14.28
C ALA A 100 -6.42 5.44 -15.15
N VAL A 101 -5.46 4.72 -14.53
CA VAL A 101 -4.55 3.82 -15.25
C VAL A 101 -5.32 2.71 -15.94
N ALA A 102 -6.26 2.07 -15.24
CA ALA A 102 -7.09 1.01 -15.80
C ALA A 102 -7.91 1.50 -17.01
N GLN A 103 -8.47 2.72 -16.94
CA GLN A 103 -9.22 3.31 -18.04
C GLN A 103 -8.36 3.54 -19.28
N VAL A 104 -7.12 4.00 -19.14
CA VAL A 104 -6.20 4.22 -20.27
C VAL A 104 -5.69 2.91 -20.85
N MET A 105 -5.44 1.91 -20.00
CA MET A 105 -4.93 0.59 -20.41
C MET A 105 -6.03 -0.32 -20.96
N ALA A 106 -7.30 -0.01 -20.72
CA ALA A 106 -8.40 -0.76 -21.30
C ALA A 106 -8.32 -0.69 -22.83
N PRO A 107 -8.39 -1.84 -23.54
CA PRO A 107 -8.42 -1.81 -24.99
C PRO A 107 -9.62 -0.97 -25.43
N ALA A 108 -9.39 -0.04 -26.36
CA ALA A 108 -10.49 0.65 -27.03
C ALA A 108 -11.35 -0.43 -27.67
N VAL A 109 -12.53 -0.71 -27.10
CA VAL A 109 -13.52 -1.57 -27.74
C VAL A 109 -13.82 -0.89 -29.07
N PRO A 110 -13.41 -1.44 -30.23
CA PRO A 110 -13.86 -0.87 -31.49
C PRO A 110 -15.38 -1.01 -31.47
N ALA A 111 -16.08 0.12 -31.55
CA ALA A 111 -17.53 0.13 -31.63
C ALA A 111 -17.91 -0.73 -32.83
N VAL A 112 -18.41 -1.93 -32.57
CA VAL A 112 -19.06 -2.76 -33.58
C VAL A 112 -20.25 -1.96 -34.05
N HIS A 113 -20.11 -1.27 -35.19
CA HIS A 113 -21.27 -0.81 -35.93
C HIS A 113 -22.05 -2.06 -36.34
N PRO A 114 -23.32 -2.21 -35.93
CA PRO A 114 -24.14 -3.28 -36.46
C PRO A 114 -24.25 -3.08 -37.98
N PRO A 115 -24.21 -4.15 -38.79
CA PRO A 115 -24.45 -4.02 -40.22
C PRO A 115 -25.84 -3.42 -40.43
N THR A 116 -25.90 -2.25 -41.06
CA THR A 116 -27.13 -1.70 -41.63
C THR A 116 -27.64 -2.70 -42.65
N HIS A 117 -28.71 -3.43 -42.32
CA HIS A 117 -29.50 -4.13 -43.30
C HIS A 117 -30.18 -3.09 -44.20
N THR A 118 -29.52 -2.76 -45.32
CA THR A 118 -30.19 -2.14 -46.47
C THR A 118 -31.01 -3.21 -47.16
N THR A 119 -32.25 -3.41 -46.70
CA THR A 119 -33.28 -4.09 -47.49
C THR A 119 -33.76 -3.10 -48.54
N GLY A 120 -33.60 -3.48 -49.80
CA GLY A 120 -34.02 -2.69 -50.94
C GLY A 120 -35.53 -2.49 -51.03
N ALA A 121 -35.88 -1.41 -51.74
CA ALA A 121 -37.12 -1.23 -52.49
C ALA A 121 -36.79 -0.30 -53.67
#